data_AF-A0A4Q9PBP6-F1
#
_entry.id   AF-A0A4Q9PBP6-F1
#
_cell.length_a   1.000
_cell.length_b   1.000
_cell.length_c   1.000
_cell.angle_alpha   90.00
_cell.angle_beta   90.00
_cell.angle_gamma   90.00
#
_symmetry.space_group_name_H-M   'P 1'
#
loop_
_entity.id
_entity.type
_entity.pdbx_description
1 polymer ?
#
loop_
_entity_poly.entity_id
_entity_poly.type
_entity_poly.pdbx_seq_one_letter_code
_entity_poly.pdbx_strand_id
1 'polypeptide(L)'
;KAWSEMAAIVKEYSDEMVDQWNKEIDGLLTFAALFSAVLTTFNVATYPLLQPAPADQTSAILLQISAQLSSLSISSPFINSTQPSFGALHPASESPPHLHHYVVWLNSLWFTGLVLSLFAETIGIVVKQWLKQYATGLYGHSRQIVRQRQYKLNNLKRWHVRSFVAAIP
;
A
#
# COMPACT_ATOMS: atom_id res chain seq x y z
N LYS A 1 -44.89 -25.82 -17.37
CA LYS A 1 -44.25 -25.25 -18.57
C LYS A 1 -43.86 -23.79 -18.38
N ALA A 2 -44.78 -22.86 -18.05
CA ALA A 2 -44.43 -21.45 -17.84
C ALA A 2 -43.32 -21.20 -16.77
N TRP A 3 -43.35 -21.94 -15.65
CA TRP A 3 -42.34 -21.81 -14.59
C TRP A 3 -40.94 -22.29 -14.97
N SER A 4 -40.83 -23.33 -15.81
CA SER A 4 -39.52 -23.84 -16.27
C SER A 4 -38.91 -22.91 -17.32
N GLU A 5 -39.76 -22.30 -18.15
CA GLU A 5 -39.34 -21.33 -19.18
C GLU A 5 -38.86 -20.01 -18.54
N MET A 6 -39.60 -19.48 -17.56
CA MET A 6 -39.13 -18.32 -16.78
C MET A 6 -37.86 -18.62 -15.97
N ALA A 7 -37.71 -19.83 -15.42
CA ALA A 7 -36.50 -20.21 -14.71
C ALA A 7 -35.28 -20.28 -15.65
N ALA A 8 -35.47 -20.72 -16.90
CA ALA A 8 -34.41 -20.74 -17.90
C ALA A 8 -33.97 -19.33 -18.30
N ILE A 9 -34.92 -18.42 -18.60
CA ILE A 9 -34.64 -17.02 -18.97
C ILE A 9 -33.90 -16.29 -17.83
N VAL A 10 -34.38 -16.46 -16.59
CA VAL A 10 -33.73 -15.83 -15.42
C VAL A 10 -32.33 -16.39 -15.19
N LYS A 11 -32.11 -17.68 -15.48
CA LYS A 11 -30.80 -18.29 -15.36
C LYS A 11 -29.83 -17.72 -16.39
N GLU A 12 -30.23 -17.67 -17.66
CA GLU A 12 -29.39 -17.16 -18.75
C GLU A 12 -28.97 -15.71 -18.51
N TYR A 13 -29.93 -14.84 -18.15
CA TYR A 13 -29.63 -13.45 -17.77
C TYR A 13 -28.68 -13.36 -16.58
N SER A 14 -28.85 -14.23 -15.57
CA SER A 14 -27.98 -14.21 -14.40
C SER A 14 -26.57 -14.73 -14.68
N ASP A 15 -26.41 -15.71 -15.56
CA ASP A 15 -25.12 -16.26 -15.96
C ASP A 15 -24.35 -15.24 -16.82
N GLU A 16 -25.03 -14.55 -17.75
CA GLU A 16 -24.44 -13.47 -18.55
C GLU A 16 -23.97 -12.30 -17.67
N MET A 17 -24.82 -11.86 -16.74
CA MET A 17 -24.44 -10.83 -15.77
C MET A 17 -23.24 -11.27 -14.91
N VAL A 18 -23.23 -12.51 -14.41
CA VAL A 18 -22.10 -13.01 -13.61
C VAL A 18 -20.80 -13.05 -14.42
N ASP A 19 -20.86 -13.43 -15.70
CA ASP A 19 -19.70 -13.46 -16.59
C ASP A 19 -19.15 -12.05 -16.86
N GLN A 20 -20.03 -11.08 -17.13
CA GLN A 20 -19.62 -9.69 -17.33
C GLN A 20 -18.93 -9.11 -16.10
N TRP A 21 -19.53 -9.28 -14.91
CA TRP A 21 -18.95 -8.77 -13.67
C TRP A 21 -17.62 -9.45 -13.33
N ASN A 22 -17.45 -10.73 -13.64
CA ASN A 22 -16.16 -11.40 -13.46
C ASN A 22 -15.07 -10.80 -14.36
N LYS A 23 -15.37 -10.51 -15.63
CA LYS A 23 -14.42 -9.88 -16.57
C LYS A 23 -14.03 -8.48 -16.11
N GLU A 24 -14.99 -7.69 -15.65
CA GLU A 24 -14.73 -6.35 -15.12
C GLU A 24 -13.84 -6.41 -13.87
N ILE A 25 -14.12 -7.31 -12.94
CA ILE A 25 -13.29 -7.50 -11.73
C ILE A 25 -11.88 -7.99 -12.09
N ASP A 26 -11.73 -8.88 -13.08
CA ASP A 26 -10.41 -9.31 -13.56
C ASP A 26 -9.60 -8.16 -14.16
N GLY A 27 -10.26 -7.27 -14.91
CA GLY A 27 -9.64 -6.04 -15.40
C GLY A 27 -9.16 -5.15 -14.25
N LEU A 28 -10.01 -4.93 -13.24
CA LEU A 28 -9.66 -4.13 -12.06
C LEU A 28 -8.54 -4.76 -11.24
N LEU A 29 -8.55 -6.08 -11.02
CA LEU A 29 -7.49 -6.78 -10.30
C LEU A 29 -6.15 -6.68 -11.02
N THR A 30 -6.16 -6.80 -12.35
CA THR A 30 -4.93 -6.68 -13.15
C THR A 30 -4.38 -5.26 -13.06
N PHE A 31 -5.25 -4.25 -13.15
CA PHE A 31 -4.85 -2.86 -12.98
C PHE A 31 -4.30 -2.58 -11.58
N ALA A 32 -4.97 -3.05 -10.54
CA ALA A 32 -4.53 -2.90 -9.15
C ALA A 32 -3.18 -3.60 -8.90
N ALA A 33 -2.96 -4.78 -9.48
CA ALA A 33 -1.69 -5.50 -9.33
C ALA A 33 -0.53 -4.72 -9.98
N LEU A 34 -0.74 -4.20 -11.20
CA LEU A 34 0.24 -3.36 -11.89
C LEU A 34 0.52 -2.06 -11.13
N PHE A 35 -0.54 -1.40 -10.63
CA PHE A 35 -0.41 -0.19 -9.83
C PHE A 35 0.39 -0.45 -8.54
N SER A 36 0.11 -1.56 -7.85
CA SER A 36 0.82 -1.98 -6.63
C SER A 36 2.30 -2.28 -6.92
N ALA A 37 2.61 -2.92 -8.05
CA ALA A 37 3.99 -3.18 -8.45
C ALA A 37 4.77 -1.88 -8.67
N VAL A 38 4.19 -0.94 -9.42
CA VAL A 38 4.80 0.38 -9.67
C VAL A 38 4.99 1.16 -8.36
N LEU A 39 3.98 1.17 -7.48
CA LEU A 39 4.08 1.83 -6.18
C LEU A 39 5.15 1.21 -5.29
N THR A 40 5.32 -0.10 -5.34
CA THR A 40 6.37 -0.81 -4.60
C THR A 40 7.75 -0.37 -5.07
N THR A 41 7.96 -0.23 -6.38
CA THR A 41 9.22 0.30 -6.94
C THR A 41 9.49 1.73 -6.46
N PHE A 42 8.50 2.62 -6.48
CA PHE A 42 8.66 3.98 -5.95
C PHE A 42 8.92 4.00 -4.45
N ASN A 43 8.27 3.13 -3.68
CA ASN A 43 8.49 3.04 -2.24
C ASN A 43 9.92 2.58 -1.93
N VAL A 44 10.43 1.56 -2.62
CA VAL A 44 11.82 1.10 -2.49
C VAL A 44 12.82 2.20 -2.87
N ALA A 45 12.52 3.01 -3.88
CA ALA A 45 13.39 4.13 -4.27
C ALA A 45 13.35 5.31 -3.28
N THR A 46 12.22 5.53 -2.61
CA THR A 46 12.02 6.70 -1.72
C THR A 46 12.33 6.39 -0.25
N TYR A 47 12.24 5.12 0.16
CA TYR A 47 12.57 4.68 1.53
C TYR A 47 14.00 5.07 1.98
N PRO A 48 15.04 4.94 1.13
CA PRO A 48 16.38 5.41 1.48
C PRO A 48 16.47 6.93 1.69
N LEU A 49 15.59 7.74 1.09
CA LEU A 49 15.56 9.19 1.25
C LEU A 49 15.00 9.63 2.62
N LEU A 50 14.31 8.73 3.34
CA LEU A 50 13.88 8.95 4.73
C LEU A 50 14.98 8.62 5.72
N GLN A 51 15.95 7.79 5.34
CA GLN A 51 17.09 7.54 6.20
C GLN A 51 18.01 8.77 6.15
N PRO A 52 18.55 9.22 7.30
CA PRO A 52 19.66 10.14 7.29
C PRO A 52 20.71 9.58 6.34
N ALA A 53 21.15 10.38 5.36
CA ALA A 53 22.31 10.00 4.55
C ALA A 53 23.37 9.51 5.54
N PRO A 54 23.93 8.30 5.35
CA PRO A 54 24.97 7.82 6.25
C PRO A 54 26.00 8.94 6.29
N ALA A 55 26.14 9.58 7.47
CA ALA A 55 27.00 10.75 7.61
C ALA A 55 28.29 10.40 6.90
N ASP A 56 28.65 11.14 5.85
CA ASP A 56 29.79 10.82 5.01
C ASP A 56 30.96 10.70 5.97
N GLN A 57 31.30 9.48 6.40
CA GLN A 57 32.24 9.27 7.51
C GLN A 57 33.57 9.92 7.14
N THR A 58 33.87 9.89 5.84
CA THR A 58 34.95 10.63 5.20
C THR A 58 34.89 12.13 5.47
N SER A 59 33.74 12.81 5.32
CA SER A 59 33.60 14.25 5.61
C SER A 59 33.81 14.56 7.09
N ALA A 60 33.27 13.74 7.99
CA ALA A 60 33.46 13.88 9.43
C ALA A 60 34.93 13.67 9.83
N ILE A 61 35.59 12.67 9.25
CA ILE A 61 37.02 12.40 9.44
C ILE A 61 37.87 13.54 8.87
N LEU A 62 37.53 14.08 7.69
CA LEU A 62 38.26 15.21 7.10
C LEU A 62 38.11 16.49 7.93
N LEU A 63 36.93 16.75 8.49
CA LEU A 63 36.72 17.85 9.43
C LEU A 63 37.55 17.65 10.70
N GLN A 64 37.62 16.43 11.23
CA GLN A 64 38.46 16.11 12.38
C GLN A 64 39.94 16.33 12.10
N ILE A 65 40.45 15.85 10.95
CA ILE A 65 41.85 16.02 10.55
C ILE A 65 42.16 17.52 10.36
N SER A 66 41.27 18.29 9.72
CA SER A 66 41.50 19.73 9.53
C SER A 66 41.53 20.51 10.85
N ALA A 67 40.65 20.18 11.80
CA ALA A 67 40.67 20.77 13.14
C ALA A 67 41.93 20.39 13.93
N GLN A 68 42.41 19.15 13.78
CA GLN A 68 43.68 18.73 14.40
C GLN A 68 44.86 19.52 13.83
N LEU A 69 44.94 19.64 12.50
CA LEU A 69 46.01 20.38 11.83
C LEU A 69 46.02 21.87 12.21
N SER A 70 44.85 22.50 12.38
CA SER A 70 44.76 23.91 12.78
C SER A 70 45.15 24.17 14.23
N SER A 71 45.02 23.16 15.11
CA SER A 71 45.37 23.26 16.53
C SER A 71 46.87 23.12 16.84
N LEU A 72 47.69 22.83 15.82
CA LEU A 72 49.14 22.72 15.96
C LEU A 72 49.77 24.11 16.10
N SER A 73 50.36 24.38 17.26
CA SER A 73 51.13 25.60 17.51
C SER A 73 52.62 25.25 17.61
N ILE A 74 53.45 25.99 16.87
CA ILE A 74 54.89 25.78 16.81
C ILE A 74 55.57 26.81 17.71
N SER A 75 56.11 26.38 18.85
CA SER A 75 56.95 27.18 19.73
C SER A 75 58.31 26.51 19.90
N SER A 76 59.28 26.87 19.06
CA SER A 76 60.61 26.24 19.03
C SER A 76 61.23 26.12 20.44
N PRO A 77 61.77 24.95 20.84
CA PRO A 77 62.00 23.73 20.05
C PRO A 77 60.83 22.72 20.03
N PHE A 78 59.65 23.08 20.51
CA PHE A 78 58.52 22.17 20.70
C PHE A 78 57.34 22.48 19.77
N ILE A 79 56.62 21.43 19.38
CA ILE A 79 55.33 21.53 18.70
C ILE A 79 54.28 21.11 19.73
N ASN A 80 53.34 22.00 20.04
CA ASN A 80 52.30 21.75 21.03
C ASN A 80 50.93 21.66 20.33
N SER A 81 50.13 20.66 20.71
CA SER A 81 48.74 20.51 20.24
C SER A 81 47.82 20.98 21.35
N THR A 82 47.05 22.03 21.11
CA THR A 82 46.07 22.53 22.11
C THR A 82 44.79 21.71 22.14
N GLN A 83 44.63 20.75 21.22
CA GLN A 83 43.44 19.91 21.09
C GLN A 83 43.80 18.40 21.21
N PRO A 84 42.98 17.59 21.91
CA PRO A 84 43.21 16.15 22.03
C PRO A 84 43.09 15.42 20.69
N SER A 85 43.98 14.45 20.44
CA SER A 85 44.02 13.60 19.24
C SER A 85 42.74 12.76 19.05
N PHE A 86 42.00 12.50 20.12
CA PHE A 86 40.66 11.93 20.10
C PHE A 86 39.76 12.70 21.05
N GLY A 87 39.52 13.99 20.77
CA GLY A 87 38.38 14.68 21.35
C GLY A 87 37.12 14.00 20.86
N ALA A 88 36.20 13.66 21.78
CA ALA A 88 34.87 13.17 21.43
C ALA A 88 34.36 13.98 20.25
N LEU A 89 33.85 13.31 19.20
CA LEU A 89 33.08 13.97 18.16
C LEU A 89 32.10 14.87 18.90
N HIS A 90 32.41 16.16 18.99
CA HIS A 90 31.35 17.12 19.11
C HIS A 90 30.69 16.92 17.76
N PRO A 91 29.47 16.35 17.69
CA PRO A 91 28.68 16.70 16.53
C PRO A 91 28.74 18.23 16.55
N ALA A 92 29.39 18.81 15.54
CA ALA A 92 29.03 20.15 15.15
C ALA A 92 27.51 20.14 15.24
N SER A 93 26.94 21.15 15.90
CA SER A 93 25.51 21.35 15.96
C SER A 93 25.01 21.54 14.52
N GLU A 94 25.03 20.47 13.74
CA GLU A 94 24.25 20.23 12.56
C GLU A 94 22.86 20.21 13.15
N SER A 95 22.25 21.40 13.07
CA SER A 95 20.81 21.55 12.98
C SER A 95 20.23 20.24 12.43
N PRO A 96 19.31 19.60 13.18
CA PRO A 96 18.83 18.25 12.85
C PRO A 96 18.53 18.22 11.37
N PRO A 97 19.00 17.19 10.62
CA PRO A 97 18.84 17.14 9.18
C PRO A 97 17.38 17.49 8.93
N HIS A 98 17.15 18.62 8.25
CA HIS A 98 15.82 19.10 7.98
C HIS A 98 15.20 18.05 7.05
N LEU A 99 14.62 17.02 7.65
CA LEU A 99 13.84 15.99 6.99
C LEU A 99 12.73 16.77 6.34
N HIS A 100 12.95 17.06 5.07
CA HIS A 100 12.04 17.87 4.30
C HIS A 100 10.66 17.26 4.45
N HIS A 101 9.72 17.99 5.07
CA HIS A 101 8.39 17.48 5.40
C HIS A 101 7.66 16.87 4.19
N TYR A 102 7.99 17.33 2.97
CA TYR A 102 7.48 16.76 1.73
C TYR A 102 7.85 15.28 1.53
N VAL A 103 9.02 14.82 1.98
CA VAL A 103 9.48 13.42 1.83
C VAL A 103 8.61 12.47 2.64
N VAL A 104 8.24 12.87 3.86
CA VAL A 104 7.34 12.11 4.73
C VAL A 104 5.94 12.03 4.13
N TRP A 105 5.43 13.16 3.62
CA TRP A 105 4.13 13.21 2.93
C TRP A 105 4.09 12.32 1.70
N LEU A 106 5.14 12.37 0.87
CA LEU A 106 5.24 11.58 -0.35
C LEU A 106 5.24 10.08 -0.03
N ASN A 107 6.07 9.64 0.93
CA ASN A 107 6.09 8.24 1.37
C ASN A 107 4.78 7.79 2.01
N SER A 108 4.14 8.64 2.81
CA SER A 108 2.82 8.35 3.38
C SER A 108 1.76 8.19 2.29
N LEU A 109 1.80 9.03 1.25
CA LEU A 109 0.88 8.97 0.12
C LEU A 109 1.10 7.69 -0.70
N TRP A 110 2.36 7.34 -1.00
CA TRP A 110 2.70 6.09 -1.67
C TRP A 110 2.26 4.86 -0.87
N PHE A 111 2.52 4.85 0.45
CA PHE A 111 2.11 3.75 1.31
C PHE A 111 0.58 3.62 1.39
N THR A 112 -0.12 4.73 1.53
CA THR A 112 -1.60 4.74 1.56
C THR A 112 -2.19 4.27 0.24
N GLY A 113 -1.61 4.68 -0.88
CA GLY A 113 -2.02 4.19 -2.21
C GLY A 113 -1.84 2.68 -2.36
N LEU A 114 -0.77 2.12 -1.78
CA LEU A 114 -0.50 0.67 -1.84
C LEU A 114 -1.56 -0.09 -1.02
N VAL A 115 -1.82 0.38 0.20
CA VAL A 115 -2.84 -0.20 1.07
C VAL A 115 -4.22 -0.13 0.42
N LEU A 116 -4.61 1.02 -0.13
CA LEU A 116 -5.90 1.19 -0.80
C LEU A 116 -6.05 0.25 -2.01
N SER A 117 -4.97 0.05 -2.77
CA SER A 117 -4.93 -0.90 -3.89
C SER A 117 -5.19 -2.34 -3.44
N LEU A 118 -4.50 -2.80 -2.38
CA LEU A 118 -4.73 -4.13 -1.81
C LEU A 118 -6.14 -4.30 -1.24
N PHE A 119 -6.69 -3.25 -0.63
CA PHE A 119 -8.08 -3.24 -0.19
C PHE A 119 -9.04 -3.40 -1.38
N ALA A 120 -8.80 -2.72 -2.49
CA ALA A 120 -9.62 -2.88 -3.70
C ALA A 120 -9.54 -4.31 -4.27
N GLU A 121 -8.34 -4.91 -4.34
CA GLU A 121 -8.17 -6.31 -4.79
C GLU A 121 -8.90 -7.30 -3.88
N THR A 122 -8.76 -7.15 -2.56
CA THR A 122 -9.43 -8.04 -1.60
C THR A 122 -10.95 -7.94 -1.71
N ILE A 123 -11.50 -6.73 -1.88
CA ILE A 123 -12.93 -6.53 -2.15
C ILE A 123 -13.32 -7.24 -3.46
N GLY A 124 -12.55 -7.07 -4.54
CA GLY A 124 -12.79 -7.74 -5.81
C GLY A 124 -12.83 -9.27 -5.69
N ILE A 125 -11.90 -9.85 -4.94
CA ILE A 125 -11.85 -11.30 -4.67
C ILE A 125 -13.09 -11.76 -3.88
N VAL A 126 -13.51 -11.01 -2.85
CA VAL A 126 -14.71 -11.33 -2.06
C VAL A 126 -15.96 -11.29 -2.93
N VAL A 127 -16.08 -10.28 -3.80
CA VAL A 127 -17.18 -10.17 -4.77
C VAL A 127 -17.18 -11.37 -5.70
N LYS A 128 -16.03 -11.76 -6.28
CA LYS A 128 -15.92 -12.98 -7.10
C LYS A 128 -16.35 -14.25 -6.36
N GLN A 129 -15.93 -14.42 -5.11
CA GLN A 129 -16.34 -15.56 -4.29
C GLN A 129 -17.86 -15.57 -4.08
N TRP A 130 -18.45 -14.40 -3.83
CA TRP A 130 -19.88 -14.25 -3.68
C TRP A 130 -20.64 -14.57 -4.97
N LEU A 131 -20.19 -14.07 -6.12
CA LEU A 131 -20.78 -14.38 -7.44
C LEU A 131 -20.70 -15.88 -7.75
N LYS A 132 -19.57 -16.53 -7.47
CA LYS A 132 -19.42 -17.98 -7.63
C LYS A 132 -20.40 -18.75 -6.74
N GLN A 133 -20.62 -18.29 -5.51
CA GLN A 133 -21.60 -18.90 -4.61
C GLN A 133 -23.05 -18.63 -5.07
N TYR A 134 -23.31 -17.48 -5.69
CA TYR A 134 -24.60 -17.18 -6.28
C TYR A 134 -24.89 -18.08 -7.49
N ALA A 135 -23.92 -18.23 -8.40
CA ALA A 135 -24.03 -19.09 -9.58
C ALA A 135 -24.24 -20.57 -9.21
N THR A 136 -23.47 -21.09 -8.26
CA THR A 136 -23.66 -22.47 -7.75
C THR A 136 -25.02 -22.68 -7.09
N GLY A 137 -25.60 -21.64 -6.47
CA GLY A 137 -26.96 -21.67 -5.92
C GLY A 137 -28.07 -21.77 -6.97
N LEU A 138 -27.81 -21.44 -8.24
CA LEU A 138 -28.78 -21.52 -9.35
C LEU A 138 -28.93 -22.92 -9.93
N TYR A 139 -28.04 -23.86 -9.60
CA TYR A 139 -28.02 -25.19 -10.21
C TYR A 139 -29.06 -26.18 -9.63
N GLY A 140 -29.84 -25.83 -8.60
CA GLY A 140 -30.85 -26.72 -8.05
C GLY A 140 -32.30 -26.27 -8.29
N HIS A 141 -33.13 -27.19 -8.78
CA HIS A 141 -34.57 -27.00 -9.02
C HIS A 141 -35.45 -27.18 -7.76
N SER A 142 -34.89 -27.07 -6.55
CA SER A 142 -35.61 -27.38 -5.31
C SER A 142 -36.11 -26.14 -4.58
N ARG A 143 -37.33 -26.22 -4.04
CA ARG A 143 -38.03 -25.23 -3.20
C ARG A 143 -37.19 -24.70 -2.02
N GLN A 144 -36.16 -25.43 -1.60
CA GLN A 144 -35.19 -24.99 -0.58
C GLN A 144 -34.30 -23.83 -1.04
N ILE A 145 -34.01 -23.72 -2.35
CA ILE A 145 -33.16 -22.66 -2.92
C ILE A 145 -33.88 -21.32 -2.96
N VAL A 146 -35.20 -21.32 -3.17
CA VAL A 146 -36.04 -20.11 -3.03
C VAL A 146 -36.00 -19.59 -1.59
N ARG A 147 -36.00 -20.51 -0.60
CA ARG A 147 -35.90 -20.17 0.83
C ARG A 147 -34.52 -19.60 1.20
N GLN A 148 -33.45 -20.20 0.66
CA GLN A 148 -32.09 -19.67 0.83
C GLN A 148 -31.89 -18.32 0.13
N ARG A 149 -32.49 -18.12 -1.07
CA ARG A 149 -32.55 -16.81 -1.74
C ARG A 149 -33.23 -15.77 -0.86
N GLN A 150 -34.40 -16.09 -0.31
CA GLN A 150 -35.13 -15.17 0.58
C GLN A 150 -34.30 -14.82 1.82
N TYR A 151 -33.62 -15.80 2.42
CA TYR A 151 -32.73 -15.57 3.58
C TYR A 151 -31.51 -14.73 3.22
N LYS A 152 -30.84 -15.00 2.10
CA LYS A 152 -29.71 -14.19 1.62
C LYS A 152 -30.14 -12.76 1.27
N LEU A 153 -31.30 -12.58 0.63
CA LEU A 153 -31.85 -11.28 0.27
C LEU A 153 -32.30 -10.48 1.51
N ASN A 154 -32.87 -11.16 2.51
CA ASN A 154 -33.22 -10.54 3.79
C ASN A 154 -31.95 -10.14 4.58
N ASN A 155 -30.90 -10.97 4.54
CA ASN A 155 -29.60 -10.63 5.10
C ASN A 155 -28.88 -9.53 4.29
N LEU A 156 -29.06 -9.45 2.97
CA LEU A 156 -28.53 -8.37 2.11
C LEU A 156 -29.28 -7.04 2.30
N LYS A 157 -30.55 -7.07 2.71
CA LYS A 157 -31.30 -5.89 3.15
C LYS A 157 -30.89 -5.44 4.55
N ARG A 158 -30.55 -6.40 5.42
CA ARG A 158 -30.20 -6.15 6.82
C ARG A 158 -28.73 -5.75 7.01
N TRP A 159 -27.85 -6.26 6.15
CA TRP A 159 -26.45 -5.90 6.06
C TRP A 159 -26.32 -4.80 5.00
N HIS A 160 -25.83 -3.63 5.38
CA HIS A 160 -25.75 -2.40 4.59
C HIS A 160 -24.76 -2.49 3.39
N VAL A 161 -24.77 -3.58 2.62
CA VAL A 161 -23.93 -3.76 1.42
C VAL A 161 -24.20 -2.67 0.38
N ARG A 162 -25.44 -2.14 0.31
CA ARG A 162 -25.74 -0.94 -0.48
C ARG A 162 -24.98 0.30 -0.02
N SER A 163 -24.70 0.45 1.28
CA SER A 163 -23.98 1.61 1.80
C SER A 163 -22.46 1.50 1.58
N PHE A 164 -21.93 0.28 1.48
CA PHE A 164 -20.51 0.07 1.16
C PHE A 164 -20.25 0.15 -0.36
N VAL A 165 -21.19 -0.32 -1.18
CA VAL A 165 -21.11 -0.24 -2.66
C VAL A 165 -21.50 1.15 -3.19
N ALA A 166 -22.38 1.90 -2.52
CA ALA A 166 -22.72 3.28 -2.91
C ALA A 166 -21.74 4.34 -2.35
N ALA A 167 -20.77 3.95 -1.52
CA ALA A 167 -19.74 4.84 -0.96
C ALA A 167 -18.41 4.76 -1.71
N ILE A 168 -18.33 3.94 -2.77
CA ILE A 168 -17.21 3.94 -3.71
C ILE A 168 -17.66 4.80 -4.90
N PRO A 169 -16.95 5.89 -5.25
CA PRO A 169 -17.25 6.70 -6.42
C PRO A 169 -17.28 5.89 -7.72
#